data_AF-A0AA87Q1N1-F1
#
_entry.id   AF-A0AA87Q1N1-F1
#
_cell.length_a   1.000
_cell.length_b   1.000
_cell.length_c   1.000
_cell.angle_alpha   90.00
_cell.angle_beta   90.00
_cell.angle_gamma   90.00
#
_symmetry.space_group_name_H-M   'P 1'
#
loop_
_entity.id
_entity.type
_entity.pdbx_description
1 polymer ?
#
loop_
_entity_poly.entity_id
_entity_poly.type
_entity_poly.pdbx_seq_one_letter_code
_entity_poly.pdbx_strand_id
1 'polypeptide(L)'
;MAGTVLYEASRLFNLMRVRVVQRTAQHTLDEIVARFPAHLIDDVNARGLPPDRMLSAHERKPAKAPSFNNSHGSYKIYSLD
;
A
#
# COMPACT_ATOMS: atom_id res chain seq x y z
N MET A 1 -35.14 18.95 -23.40
CA MET A 1 -35.15 17.50 -23.68
C MET A 1 -33.75 16.93 -23.93
N ALA A 2 -32.86 17.57 -24.72
CA ALA A 2 -31.51 17.04 -24.95
C ALA A 2 -30.59 17.04 -23.71
N GLY A 3 -30.70 18.04 -22.82
CA GLY A 3 -29.86 18.12 -21.60
C GLY A 3 -30.11 17.00 -20.58
N THR A 4 -31.35 16.51 -20.46
CA THR A 4 -31.68 15.40 -19.56
C THR A 4 -31.12 14.07 -20.08
N VAL A 5 -31.12 13.88 -21.40
CA VAL A 5 -30.52 12.69 -22.04
C VAL A 5 -29.01 12.67 -21.85
N LEU A 6 -28.33 13.81 -22.02
CA LEU A 6 -26.88 13.90 -21.81
C LEU A 6 -26.49 13.64 -20.34
N TYR A 7 -27.29 14.13 -19.40
CA TYR A 7 -27.08 13.89 -17.97
C TYR A 7 -27.22 12.39 -17.63
N GLU A 8 -28.28 11.73 -18.08
CA GLU A 8 -28.46 10.29 -17.82
C GLU A 8 -27.39 9.43 -18.50
N ALA A 9 -26.99 9.76 -19.73
CA ALA A 9 -25.88 9.08 -20.41
C ALA A 9 -24.57 9.22 -19.63
N SER A 10 -24.27 10.42 -19.12
CA SER A 10 -23.07 10.69 -18.31
C SER A 10 -23.11 9.95 -16.99
N ARG A 11 -24.27 9.89 -16.34
CA ARG A 11 -24.50 9.12 -15.10
C ARG A 11 -24.29 7.62 -15.34
N LEU A 12 -24.84 7.08 -16.42
CA LEU A 12 -24.69 5.67 -16.77
C LEU A 12 -23.24 5.31 -17.11
N PHE A 13 -22.54 6.17 -17.85
CA PHE A 13 -21.11 6.03 -18.11
C PHE A 13 -20.28 5.97 -16.82
N ASN A 14 -20.53 6.88 -15.87
CA ASN A 14 -19.83 6.88 -14.59
C ASN A 14 -20.12 5.60 -13.77
N LEU A 15 -21.37 5.14 -13.75
CA LEU A 15 -21.72 3.88 -13.07
C LEU A 15 -21.01 2.67 -13.68
N MET A 16 -20.94 2.60 -15.01
CA MET A 16 -20.22 1.54 -15.71
C MET A 16 -18.72 1.59 -15.41
N ARG A 17 -18.13 2.79 -15.42
CA ARG A 17 -16.71 2.98 -15.08
C ARG A 17 -16.39 2.53 -13.65
N VAL A 18 -17.24 2.90 -12.68
CA VAL A 18 -17.07 2.48 -11.28
C VAL A 18 -17.09 0.96 -11.14
N ARG A 19 -18.03 0.26 -11.82
CA ARG A 19 -18.09 -1.20 -11.79
C ARG A 19 -16.84 -1.86 -12.37
N VAL A 20 -16.28 -1.31 -13.44
CA VAL A 20 -15.02 -1.82 -14.03
C VAL A 20 -13.89 -1.69 -13.02
N VAL A 21 -13.72 -0.50 -12.41
CA VAL A 21 -12.68 -0.27 -11.39
C VAL A 21 -12.85 -1.20 -10.20
N GLN A 22 -14.07 -1.39 -9.71
CA GLN A 22 -14.35 -2.31 -8.60
C GLN A 22 -13.97 -3.76 -8.92
N ARG A 23 -14.33 -4.24 -10.12
CA ARG A 23 -13.97 -5.60 -10.56
C ARG A 23 -12.46 -5.78 -10.67
N THR A 24 -11.77 -4.82 -11.28
CA THR A 24 -10.31 -4.87 -11.40
C THR A 24 -9.63 -4.80 -10.04
N ALA A 25 -10.09 -3.92 -9.13
CA ALA A 25 -9.55 -3.83 -7.78
C ALA A 25 -9.72 -5.14 -7.00
N GLN A 26 -10.91 -5.76 -7.07
CA GLN A 26 -11.16 -7.04 -6.42
C GLN A 26 -10.25 -8.13 -6.98
N HIS A 27 -10.17 -8.26 -8.30
CA HIS A 27 -9.28 -9.23 -8.95
C HIS A 27 -7.82 -9.05 -8.54
N THR A 28 -7.32 -7.81 -8.51
CA THR A 28 -5.95 -7.52 -8.07
C THR A 28 -5.73 -7.90 -6.60
N LEU A 29 -6.70 -7.63 -5.72
CA LEU A 29 -6.60 -8.06 -4.31
C LEU A 29 -6.57 -9.59 -4.20
N ASP A 30 -7.42 -10.29 -4.95
CA ASP A 30 -7.46 -11.75 -4.95
C ASP A 30 -6.15 -12.36 -5.46
N GLU A 31 -5.57 -11.78 -6.53
CA GLU A 31 -4.25 -12.19 -7.05
C GLU A 31 -3.12 -11.97 -6.03
N ILE A 32 -3.14 -10.84 -5.32
CA ILE A 32 -2.17 -10.55 -4.26
C ILE A 32 -2.30 -11.60 -3.15
N VAL A 33 -3.52 -11.87 -2.67
CA VAL A 33 -3.76 -12.88 -1.62
C VAL A 33 -3.30 -14.25 -2.07
N ALA A 34 -3.60 -14.65 -3.31
CA ALA A 34 -3.21 -15.96 -3.85
C ALA A 34 -1.69 -16.13 -3.96
N ARG A 35 -0.94 -15.04 -4.17
CA ARG A 35 0.53 -15.05 -4.28
C ARG A 35 1.23 -14.71 -2.96
N PHE A 36 0.50 -14.22 -1.96
CA PHE A 36 1.10 -13.83 -0.69
C PHE A 36 1.49 -15.08 0.10
N PRO A 37 2.77 -15.27 0.44
CA PRO A 37 3.19 -16.43 1.21
C PRO A 37 2.57 -16.37 2.61
N ALA A 38 1.75 -17.38 2.96
CA ALA A 38 1.01 -17.40 4.23
C ALA A 38 1.91 -17.25 5.46
N HIS A 39 3.11 -17.86 5.42
CA HIS A 39 4.09 -17.78 6.51
C HIS A 39 4.60 -16.36 6.78
N LEU A 40 4.54 -15.43 5.82
CA LEU A 40 4.94 -14.04 6.05
C LEU A 40 3.91 -13.28 6.90
N ILE A 41 2.63 -13.66 6.82
CA ILE A 41 1.58 -13.11 7.69
C ILE A 41 1.85 -13.58 9.12
N ASP A 42 2.12 -14.87 9.28
CA ASP A 42 2.43 -15.48 10.58
C ASP A 42 3.74 -14.93 11.16
N ASP A 43 4.78 -14.72 10.35
CA ASP A 43 6.05 -14.14 10.78
C ASP A 43 5.89 -12.69 11.26
N VAL A 44 5.06 -11.88 10.60
CA VAL A 44 4.75 -10.51 11.04
C VAL A 44 3.95 -10.54 12.34
N ASN A 45 2.95 -11.43 12.43
CA ASN A 45 2.15 -11.60 13.64
C ASN A 45 2.99 -12.12 14.82
N ALA A 46 3.95 -13.03 14.57
CA ALA A 46 4.82 -13.63 15.57
C ALA A 46 5.93 -12.69 16.05
N ARG A 47 6.42 -11.78 15.19
CA ARG A 47 7.34 -10.71 15.59
C ARG A 47 6.70 -9.71 16.55
N GLY A 48 5.37 -9.72 16.65
CA GLY A 48 4.59 -8.76 17.42
C GLY A 48 4.72 -7.35 16.86
N LEU A 49 3.86 -6.46 17.35
CA LEU A 49 4.19 -5.04 17.25
C LEU A 49 5.49 -4.85 18.05
N PRO A 50 6.48 -4.07 17.56
CA PRO A 50 7.59 -3.68 18.41
C PRO A 50 6.96 -3.14 19.69
N PRO A 51 7.35 -3.64 20.88
CA PRO A 51 6.78 -3.16 22.13
C PRO A 51 6.85 -1.66 22.04
N ASP A 52 5.70 -0.98 22.14
CA ASP A 52 5.59 0.47 21.98
C ASP A 52 6.81 1.02 22.68
N ARG A 53 7.80 1.45 21.89
CA ARG A 53 9.02 2.00 22.44
C ARG A 53 8.55 3.36 22.92
N MET A 54 7.91 3.37 24.09
CA MET A 54 8.12 4.38 25.09
C MET A 54 9.62 4.35 25.34
N LEU A 55 10.38 4.91 24.38
CA LEU A 55 11.76 5.29 24.57
C LEU A 55 11.73 6.02 25.88
N SER A 56 12.36 5.44 26.89
CA SER A 56 12.50 6.11 28.18
C SER A 56 13.05 7.50 27.89
N ALA A 57 12.69 8.50 28.68
CA ALA A 57 13.12 9.87 28.41
C ALA A 57 14.66 10.01 28.28
N HIS A 58 15.42 9.02 28.77
CA HIS A 58 16.87 8.91 28.66
C HIS A 58 17.39 8.40 27.29
N GLU A 59 16.59 7.64 26.53
CA GLU A 59 16.96 7.12 25.20
C GLU A 59 16.57 8.06 24.05
N ARG A 60 15.81 9.12 24.35
CA ARG A 60 15.54 10.23 23.42
C ARG A 60 16.80 11.06 23.24
N LYS A 61 17.76 10.56 22.46
CA LYS A 61 18.72 11.46 21.80
C LYS A 61 17.90 12.46 21.00
N PRO A 62 18.17 13.78 21.09
CA PRO A 62 17.44 14.76 20.30
C PRO A 62 17.53 14.32 18.83
N ALA A 63 16.38 14.17 18.18
CA ALA A 63 16.28 13.72 16.81
C ALA A 63 17.04 14.72 15.92
N LYS A 64 18.33 14.46 15.71
CA LYS A 64 19.07 15.06 14.62
C LYS A 64 18.37 14.53 13.38
N ALA A 65 17.71 15.42 12.63
CA ALA A 65 17.04 15.06 11.39
C ALA A 65 17.99 14.16 10.58
N PRO A 66 17.64 12.89 10.32
CA PRO A 66 18.49 12.05 9.50
C PRO A 66 18.40 12.62 8.08
N SER A 67 19.36 13.46 7.71
CA SER A 67 19.61 13.77 6.31
C SER A 67 20.01 12.44 5.65
N PHE A 68 19.09 11.85 4.91
CA PHE A 68 19.38 10.66 4.12
C PHE A 68 20.33 11.06 2.99
N ASN A 69 21.63 10.94 3.22
CA ASN A 69 22.64 11.08 2.19
C ASN A 69 22.70 9.77 1.39
N ASN A 70 22.16 9.79 0.17
CA ASN A 70 22.30 8.69 -0.79
C ASN A 70 23.64 8.72 -1.56
N SER A 71 24.71 9.24 -0.94
CA SER A 71 26.00 9.49 -1.61
C SER A 71 26.77 8.23 -1.99
N HIS A 72 26.28 7.04 -1.64
CA HIS A 72 26.80 5.76 -2.12
C HIS A 72 25.64 4.95 -2.71
N GLY A 73 25.78 4.63 -3.99
CA GLY A 73 24.73 4.19 -4.90
C GLY A 73 23.79 3.12 -4.33
N SER A 74 22.52 3.24 -4.72
CA SER A 74 21.42 2.31 -4.45
C SER A 74 21.88 0.84 -4.51
N TYR A 75 22.17 0.24 -3.35
CA TYR A 75 22.37 -1.20 -3.27
C TYR A 75 21.03 -1.86 -3.55
N LYS A 76 20.85 -2.36 -4.78
CA LYS A 76 19.74 -3.25 -5.13
C LYS A 76 19.90 -4.53 -4.32
N ILE A 77 19.19 -4.62 -3.19
CA ILE A 77 18.97 -5.89 -2.50
C ILE A 77 17.98 -6.64 -3.37
N TYR A 78 18.43 -7.40 -4.37
CA TYR A 78 17.84 -8.62 -4.96
C TYR A 78 18.75 -9.04 -6.13
N SER A 79 19.57 -10.08 -5.92
CA SER A 79 20.06 -10.94 -7.01
C SER A 79 19.25 -12.22 -6.95
N LEU A 80 18.59 -12.57 -8.05
CA LEU A 80 18.03 -13.89 -8.30
C LEU A 80 18.85 -14.46 -9.46
N ASP A 81 19.52 -15.59 -9.20
CA ASP A 81 20.20 -16.39 -10.21
C ASP A 81 19.22 -16.92 -11.27
#